data_AF-A0A819T181-F1
#
_entry.id   AF-A0A819T181-F1
#
_cell.length_a   1.000
_cell.length_b   1.000
_cell.length_c   1.000
_cell.angle_alpha   90.00
_cell.angle_beta   90.00
_cell.angle_gamma   90.00
#
_symmetry.space_group_name_H-M   'P 1'
#
loop_
_entity.id
_entity.type
_entity.pdbx_description
1 polymer ?
#
loop_
_entity_poly.entity_id
_entity_poly.type
_entity_poly.pdbx_seq_one_letter_code
_entity_poly.pdbx_strand_id
1 'polypeptide(L)'
;MELNDTQQAISRTMELVNEHSDTIRNHDEAIREIGEFSASINSKLDAFMHAVEGHILHTSIEDILRGKPNLDFIHHNDMPKAIELITQAINISLEESNSSISLVDVVTRLLVEQEISFIPTTQLTASPFGVIIGQLAITSFFAASSYDEKPS
;
A
#
# COMPACT_ATOMS: atom_id res chain seq x y z
N MET A 1 32.75 -57.56 -31.38
CA MET A 1 31.31 -57.41 -31.10
C MET A 1 31.12 -56.35 -30.01
N GLU A 2 31.76 -56.49 -28.84
CA GLU A 2 31.68 -55.53 -27.72
C GLU A 2 32.01 -54.07 -28.06
N LEU A 3 32.98 -53.81 -28.96
CA LEU A 3 33.37 -52.44 -29.34
C LEU A 3 32.26 -51.68 -30.09
N ASN A 4 31.45 -52.40 -30.88
CA ASN A 4 30.34 -51.82 -31.64
C ASN A 4 29.15 -51.49 -30.72
N ASP A 5 28.87 -52.38 -29.77
CA ASP A 5 27.81 -52.16 -28.77
C ASP A 5 28.15 -50.97 -27.86
N THR A 6 29.43 -50.81 -27.54
CA THR A 6 29.91 -49.66 -26.74
C THR A 6 29.80 -48.34 -27.53
N GLN A 7 30.16 -48.34 -28.83
CA GLN A 7 29.99 -47.16 -29.69
C GLN A 7 28.51 -46.77 -29.85
N GLN A 8 27.62 -47.76 -30.02
CA GLN A 8 26.19 -47.51 -30.13
C GLN A 8 25.59 -46.98 -28.82
N ALA A 9 26.03 -47.49 -27.66
CA ALA A 9 25.63 -46.99 -26.36
C ALA A 9 26.07 -45.54 -26.15
N ILE A 10 27.34 -45.20 -26.46
CA ILE A 10 27.86 -43.84 -26.36
C ILE A 10 27.08 -42.88 -27.26
N SER A 11 26.80 -43.28 -28.51
CA SER A 11 26.04 -42.44 -29.44
C SER A 11 24.63 -42.14 -28.92
N ARG A 12 23.95 -43.13 -28.34
CA ARG A 12 22.62 -42.93 -27.71
C ARG A 12 22.69 -42.02 -26.50
N THR A 13 23.73 -42.16 -25.67
CA THR A 13 23.91 -41.28 -24.52
C THR A 13 24.19 -39.84 -24.96
N MET A 14 25.00 -39.62 -26.00
CA MET A 14 25.24 -38.27 -26.54
C MET A 14 23.95 -37.64 -27.07
N GLU A 15 23.13 -38.40 -27.78
CA GLU A 15 21.85 -37.93 -28.30
C GLU A 15 20.90 -37.52 -27.15
N LEU A 16 20.79 -38.37 -26.12
CA LEU A 16 19.97 -38.09 -24.94
C LEU A 16 20.48 -36.86 -24.16
N VAL A 17 21.80 -36.70 -24.02
CA VAL A 17 22.41 -35.54 -23.36
C VAL A 17 22.14 -34.26 -24.14
N ASN A 18 22.20 -34.31 -25.47
CA ASN A 18 21.88 -33.15 -26.32
C ASN A 18 20.41 -32.76 -26.20
N GLU A 19 19.49 -33.73 -26.26
CA GLU A 19 18.05 -33.49 -26.08
C GLU A 19 17.74 -32.88 -24.70
N HIS A 20 18.39 -33.39 -23.65
CA HIS A 20 18.24 -32.86 -22.31
C HIS A 20 18.84 -31.44 -22.18
N SER A 21 19.97 -31.18 -22.84
CA SER A 21 20.60 -29.85 -22.86
C SER A 21 19.71 -28.82 -23.56
N ASP A 22 19.08 -29.19 -24.68
CA ASP A 22 18.12 -28.34 -25.37
C ASP A 22 16.87 -28.08 -24.50
N THR A 23 16.40 -29.11 -23.80
CA THR A 23 15.28 -28.96 -22.86
C THR A 23 15.61 -28.00 -21.71
N ILE A 24 16.81 -28.12 -21.12
CA ILE A 24 17.28 -27.20 -20.07
C ILE A 24 17.37 -25.77 -20.61
N ARG A 25 17.91 -25.60 -21.82
CA ARG A 25 18.02 -24.27 -22.44
C ARG A 25 16.66 -23.62 -22.66
N ASN A 26 15.67 -24.40 -23.11
CA ASN A 26 14.30 -23.93 -23.28
C ASN A 26 13.65 -23.56 -21.93
N HIS A 27 13.92 -24.33 -20.87
CA HIS A 27 13.43 -24.00 -19.52
C HIS A 27 14.07 -22.72 -18.97
N ASP A 28 15.38 -22.53 -19.19
CA ASP A 28 16.08 -21.32 -18.75
C ASP A 28 15.52 -20.06 -19.43
N GLU A 29 15.23 -20.16 -20.73
CA GLU A 29 14.57 -19.09 -21.48
C GLU A 29 13.16 -18.79 -20.95
N ALA A 30 12.34 -19.82 -20.68
CA ALA A 30 11.01 -19.64 -20.11
C ALA A 30 11.06 -19.02 -18.70
N ILE A 31 12.02 -19.42 -17.86
CA ILE A 31 12.22 -18.82 -16.53
C ILE A 31 12.59 -17.34 -16.65
N ARG A 32 13.47 -16.99 -17.59
CA ARG A 32 13.83 -15.60 -17.88
C ARG A 32 12.60 -14.78 -18.29
N GLU A 33 11.78 -15.28 -19.21
CA GLU A 33 10.56 -14.61 -19.65
C GLU A 33 9.56 -14.40 -18.52
N ILE A 34 9.38 -15.41 -17.64
CA ILE A 34 8.54 -15.28 -16.44
C ILE A 34 9.10 -14.21 -15.50
N GLY A 35 10.42 -14.14 -15.34
CA GLY A 35 11.09 -13.11 -14.54
C GLY A 35 10.82 -11.70 -15.08
N GLU A 36 10.97 -11.51 -16.39
CA GLU A 36 10.69 -10.23 -17.07
C GLU A 36 9.21 -9.84 -16.96
N PHE A 37 8.30 -10.80 -17.14
CA PHE A 37 6.87 -10.57 -16.98
C PHE A 37 6.49 -10.20 -15.55
N SER A 38 7.05 -10.88 -14.55
CA SER A 38 6.85 -10.57 -13.13
C SER A 38 7.31 -9.15 -12.79
N ALA A 39 8.50 -8.75 -13.25
CA ALA A 39 8.99 -7.39 -13.10
C ALA A 39 8.06 -6.36 -13.76
N SER A 40 7.54 -6.66 -14.96
CA SER A 40 6.59 -5.79 -15.64
C SER A 40 5.26 -5.66 -14.89
N ILE A 41 4.74 -6.76 -14.32
CA ILE A 41 3.51 -6.72 -13.51
C ILE A 41 3.74 -5.87 -12.26
N ASN A 42 4.83 -6.07 -11.54
CA ASN A 42 5.13 -5.30 -10.34
C ASN A 42 5.19 -3.80 -10.64
N SER A 43 5.90 -3.41 -11.70
CA SER A 43 5.95 -2.00 -12.12
C SER A 43 4.57 -1.43 -12.48
N LYS A 44 3.70 -2.20 -13.14
CA LYS A 44 2.32 -1.78 -13.44
C LYS A 44 1.44 -1.69 -12.19
N LEU A 45 1.62 -2.61 -11.25
CA LEU A 45 0.90 -2.61 -9.98
C LEU A 45 1.29 -1.40 -9.14
N ASP A 46 2.59 -1.11 -9.04
CA ASP A 46 3.09 0.08 -8.33
C ASP A 46 2.52 1.37 -8.94
N ALA A 47 2.54 1.49 -10.27
CA ALA A 47 1.95 2.63 -10.96
C ALA A 47 0.43 2.75 -10.73
N PHE A 48 -0.28 1.61 -10.73
CA PHE A 48 -1.71 1.58 -10.43
C PHE A 48 -2.00 1.99 -8.98
N MET A 49 -1.25 1.47 -8.01
CA MET A 49 -1.39 1.81 -6.60
C MET A 49 -1.18 3.31 -6.39
N HIS A 50 -0.14 3.89 -6.99
CA HIS A 50 0.07 5.34 -6.93
C HIS A 50 -1.05 6.15 -7.58
N ALA A 51 -1.61 5.69 -8.70
CA ALA A 51 -2.74 6.36 -9.33
C ALA A 51 -4.00 6.30 -8.44
N VAL A 52 -4.25 5.17 -7.78
CA VAL A 52 -5.35 5.00 -6.84
C VAL A 52 -5.15 5.87 -5.60
N GLU A 53 -3.96 5.87 -5.00
CA GLU A 53 -3.61 6.73 -3.85
C GLU A 53 -3.81 8.21 -4.19
N GLY A 54 -3.33 8.65 -5.36
CA GLY A 54 -3.52 10.01 -5.84
C GLY A 54 -4.99 10.37 -6.01
N HIS A 55 -5.80 9.44 -6.54
CA HIS A 55 -7.24 9.64 -6.71
C HIS A 55 -8.00 9.69 -5.38
N ILE A 56 -7.65 8.81 -4.43
CA ILE A 56 -8.22 8.80 -3.08
C ILE A 56 -7.92 10.13 -2.41
N LEU A 57 -6.64 10.54 -2.38
CA LEU A 57 -6.24 11.81 -1.77
C LEU A 57 -6.96 13.00 -2.40
N HIS A 58 -7.05 13.03 -3.73
CA HIS A 58 -7.77 14.09 -4.44
C HIS A 58 -9.25 14.16 -4.03
N THR A 59 -9.92 13.00 -3.97
CA THR A 59 -11.33 12.90 -3.60
C THR A 59 -11.54 13.33 -2.15
N SER A 60 -10.69 12.85 -1.23
CA SER A 60 -10.75 13.24 0.19
C SER A 60 -10.56 14.74 0.38
N ILE A 61 -9.59 15.35 -0.32
CA ILE A 61 -9.36 16.80 -0.29
C ILE A 61 -10.58 17.54 -0.82
N GLU A 62 -11.15 17.10 -1.95
CA GLU A 62 -12.35 17.72 -2.52
C GLU A 62 -13.54 17.66 -1.55
N ASP A 63 -13.75 16.52 -0.89
CA ASP A 63 -14.81 16.36 0.10
C ASP A 63 -14.60 17.24 1.33
N ILE A 64 -13.36 17.34 1.84
CA ILE A 64 -13.02 18.26 2.93
C ILE A 64 -13.33 19.71 2.54
N LEU A 65 -12.91 20.14 1.34
CA LEU A 65 -13.17 21.49 0.83
C LEU A 65 -14.67 21.76 0.61
N ARG A 66 -15.47 20.71 0.39
CA ARG A 66 -16.94 20.78 0.30
C ARG A 66 -17.65 20.70 1.66
N GLY A 67 -16.91 20.70 2.77
CA GLY A 67 -17.47 20.60 4.12
C GLY A 67 -17.99 19.20 4.46
N LYS A 68 -17.46 18.16 3.80
CA LYS A 68 -17.73 16.75 4.10
C LYS A 68 -16.46 16.12 4.67
N PRO A 69 -16.15 16.36 5.96
CA PRO A 69 -14.92 15.87 6.55
C PRO A 69 -14.93 14.33 6.58
N ASN A 70 -13.79 13.72 6.26
CA ASN A 70 -13.59 12.27 6.16
C ASN A 70 -12.16 11.88 6.54
N LEU A 71 -11.91 10.59 6.72
CA LEU A 71 -10.58 10.05 7.05
C LEU A 71 -9.99 9.21 5.91
N ASP A 72 -10.57 9.28 4.71
CA ASP A 72 -10.21 8.40 3.59
C ASP A 72 -8.80 8.66 3.06
N PHE A 73 -8.24 9.84 3.37
CA PHE A 73 -6.84 10.17 3.05
C PHE A 73 -5.82 9.43 3.93
N ILE A 74 -6.25 8.81 5.05
CA ILE A 74 -5.37 8.04 5.93
C ILE A 74 -5.18 6.66 5.31
N HIS A 75 -3.92 6.28 5.11
CA HIS A 75 -3.58 4.96 4.59
C HIS A 75 -4.10 3.86 5.51
N HIS A 76 -4.65 2.78 4.95
CA HIS A 76 -5.30 1.70 5.70
C HIS A 76 -4.41 1.06 6.77
N ASN A 77 -3.09 0.99 6.56
CA ASN A 77 -2.13 0.49 7.54
C ASN A 77 -1.95 1.43 8.75
N ASP A 78 -2.19 2.73 8.58
CA ASP A 78 -2.04 3.75 9.63
C ASP A 78 -3.36 4.02 10.37
N MET A 79 -4.49 3.60 9.78
CA MET A 79 -5.82 3.80 10.35
C MET A 79 -5.97 3.24 11.78
N PRO A 80 -5.51 2.02 12.12
CA PRO A 80 -5.63 1.51 13.49
C PRO A 80 -4.89 2.38 14.51
N LYS A 81 -3.69 2.87 14.15
CA LYS A 81 -2.88 3.74 14.99
C LYS A 81 -3.52 5.12 15.14
N ALA A 82 -4.09 5.67 14.06
CA ALA A 82 -4.83 6.92 14.10
C ALA A 82 -6.03 6.82 15.06
N ILE A 83 -6.81 5.74 14.97
CA ILE A 83 -7.95 5.48 15.86
C ILE A 83 -7.49 5.38 17.30
N GLU A 84 -6.41 4.65 17.59
CA GLU A 84 -5.86 4.53 18.93
C GLU A 84 -5.50 5.90 19.52
N LEU A 85 -4.75 6.72 18.77
CA LEU A 85 -4.34 8.06 19.19
C LEU A 85 -5.54 8.98 19.42
N ILE A 86 -6.53 8.94 18.52
CA ILE A 86 -7.75 9.73 18.65
C ILE A 86 -8.53 9.29 19.89
N THR A 87 -8.72 7.98 20.08
CA THR A 87 -9.45 7.40 21.22
C THR A 87 -8.80 7.75 22.56
N GLN A 88 -7.47 7.68 22.63
CA GLN A 88 -6.71 8.10 23.81
C GLN A 88 -6.87 9.61 24.08
N ALA A 89 -6.85 10.44 23.04
CA ALA A 89 -6.95 11.90 23.19
C ALA A 89 -8.35 12.38 23.60
N ILE A 90 -9.40 11.74 23.08
CA ILE A 90 -10.80 12.12 23.36
C ILE A 90 -11.33 11.53 24.68
N ASN A 91 -10.59 10.62 25.32
CA ASN A 91 -10.96 9.93 26.56
C ASN A 91 -12.36 9.28 26.51
N ILE A 92 -12.74 8.71 25.37
CA ILE A 92 -14.01 8.00 25.21
C ILE A 92 -13.77 6.52 25.49
N SER A 93 -14.40 5.99 26.54
CA SER A 93 -14.49 4.54 26.75
C SER A 93 -15.55 3.97 25.81
N LEU A 94 -15.13 3.30 24.75
CA LEU A 94 -16.04 2.59 23.86
C LEU A 94 -16.37 1.25 24.51
N GLU A 95 -17.54 1.13 25.13
CA GLU A 95 -18.00 -0.15 25.69
C GLU A 95 -18.08 -1.19 24.56
N GLU A 96 -17.27 -2.25 24.66
CA GLU A 96 -17.22 -3.36 23.68
C GLU A 96 -18.51 -4.18 23.65
N SER A 97 -19.44 -3.94 24.58
CA SER A 97 -20.71 -4.66 24.65
C SER A 97 -21.75 -4.05 23.70
N ASN A 98 -21.78 -4.58 22.46
CA ASN A 98 -22.89 -4.51 21.49
C ASN A 98 -22.87 -3.39 20.42
N SER A 99 -21.72 -2.88 19.96
CA SER A 99 -21.70 -1.92 18.85
C SER A 99 -21.63 -2.62 17.48
N SER A 100 -22.72 -2.54 16.70
CA SER A 100 -22.77 -2.90 15.28
C SER A 100 -22.02 -1.93 14.37
N ILE A 101 -21.34 -0.94 14.95
CA ILE A 101 -20.73 0.20 14.27
C ILE A 101 -19.21 0.06 14.40
N SER A 102 -18.49 0.18 13.28
CA SER A 102 -17.03 0.13 13.28
C SER A 102 -16.44 1.29 14.10
N LEU A 103 -15.33 1.05 14.80
CA LEU A 103 -14.57 2.11 15.48
C LEU A 103 -14.23 3.27 14.54
N VAL A 104 -13.95 2.96 13.27
CA VAL A 104 -13.71 3.94 12.20
C VAL A 104 -14.93 4.85 12.03
N ASP A 105 -16.14 4.29 12.00
CA ASP A 105 -17.37 5.04 11.82
C ASP A 105 -17.67 5.93 13.04
N VAL A 106 -17.38 5.44 14.25
CA VAL A 106 -17.52 6.24 15.47
C VAL A 106 -16.57 7.43 15.43
N VAL A 107 -15.29 7.19 15.14
CA VAL A 107 -14.28 8.26 15.04
C VAL A 107 -14.63 9.25 13.94
N THR A 108 -15.09 8.77 12.79
CA THR A 108 -15.51 9.64 11.67
C THR A 108 -16.72 10.49 12.06
N ARG A 109 -17.66 9.99 12.87
CA ARG A 109 -18.79 10.78 13.38
C ARG A 109 -18.40 11.84 14.41
N LEU A 110 -17.28 11.65 15.09
CA LEU A 110 -16.73 12.65 16.01
C LEU A 110 -16.00 13.77 15.28
N LEU A 111 -15.72 13.61 13.99
CA LEU A 111 -15.05 14.61 13.18
C LEU A 111 -15.97 15.82 12.95
N VAL A 112 -15.57 16.97 13.49
CA VAL A 112 -16.37 18.21 13.45
C VAL A 112 -15.92 19.09 12.30
N GLU A 113 -14.61 19.20 12.11
CA GLU A 113 -13.99 20.11 11.16
C GLU A 113 -12.66 19.54 10.66
N GLN A 114 -12.29 19.90 9.43
CA GLN A 114 -10.98 19.62 8.88
C GLN A 114 -10.45 20.84 8.15
N GLU A 115 -9.19 21.16 8.39
CA GLU A 115 -8.48 22.25 7.75
C GLU A 115 -7.33 21.71 6.91
N ILE A 116 -7.20 22.23 5.69
CA ILE A 116 -6.10 21.89 4.78
C ILE A 116 -5.16 23.07 4.69
N SER A 117 -3.89 22.84 5.04
CA SER A 117 -2.82 23.82 4.98
C SER A 117 -1.68 23.33 4.09
N PHE A 118 -1.17 24.19 3.22
CA PHE A 118 0.04 23.90 2.44
C PHE A 118 1.23 24.68 3.01
N ILE A 119 2.28 23.96 3.38
CA ILE A 119 3.51 24.50 3.94
C ILE A 119 4.59 24.39 2.86
N PRO A 120 4.94 25.47 2.16
CA PRO A 120 5.95 25.43 1.11
C PRO A 120 7.34 25.11 1.69
N THR A 121 8.12 24.30 0.99
CA THR A 121 9.51 24.00 1.39
C THR A 121 10.44 25.04 0.79
N THR A 122 11.38 25.56 1.59
CA THR A 122 12.38 26.53 1.13
C THR A 122 13.48 25.90 0.28
N GLN A 123 13.67 24.58 0.39
CA GLN A 123 14.62 23.79 -0.38
C GLN A 123 13.86 22.77 -1.24
N LEU A 124 14.05 22.86 -2.55
CA LEU A 124 13.44 21.94 -3.51
C LEU A 124 14.22 20.63 -3.50
N THR A 125 13.60 19.57 -3.00
CA THR A 125 14.17 18.22 -3.00
C THR A 125 13.62 17.45 -4.20
N ALA A 126 14.50 16.90 -5.02
CA ALA A 126 14.10 15.99 -6.10
C ALA A 126 13.81 14.60 -5.53
N SER A 127 12.66 14.04 -5.90
CA SER A 127 12.30 12.64 -5.65
C SER A 127 12.11 11.90 -6.97
N PRO A 128 12.05 10.56 -6.97
CA PRO A 128 11.70 9.79 -8.17
C PRO A 128 10.36 10.18 -8.81
N PHE A 129 9.48 10.82 -8.04
CA PHE A 129 8.14 11.23 -8.44
C PHE A 129 8.02 12.71 -8.82
N GLY A 130 9.13 13.45 -8.79
CA GLY A 130 9.18 14.87 -9.11
C GLY A 130 9.76 15.73 -8.00
N VAL A 131 9.68 17.05 -8.18
CA VAL A 131 10.20 18.04 -7.24
C VAL A 131 9.20 18.23 -6.10
N ILE A 132 9.65 18.04 -4.86
CA ILE A 132 8.85 18.31 -3.65
C ILE A 132 8.86 19.82 -3.42
N ILE A 133 7.68 20.43 -3.54
CA ILE A 133 7.48 21.89 -3.39
C ILE A 133 6.98 22.30 -1.99
N GLY A 134 6.56 21.35 -1.18
CA GLY A 134 5.97 21.61 0.14
C GLY A 134 5.38 20.38 0.80
N GLN A 135 4.79 20.58 1.96
CA GLN A 135 4.02 19.60 2.73
C GLN A 135 2.55 20.02 2.75
N LEU A 136 1.67 19.06 2.52
CA LEU A 136 0.24 19.23 2.75
C LEU A 136 -0.09 18.71 4.15
N ALA A 137 -0.62 19.58 5.00
CA ALA A 137 -1.09 19.24 6.34
C ALA A 137 -2.62 19.25 6.35
N ILE A 138 -3.22 18.15 6.79
CA ILE A 138 -4.65 18.03 7.04
C ILE A 138 -4.85 17.95 8.55
N THR A 139 -5.39 19.00 9.14
CA THR A 139 -5.70 19.07 10.57
C THR A 139 -7.14 18.64 10.78
N SER A 140 -7.37 17.66 11.67
CA SER A 140 -8.69 17.13 11.98
C SER A 140 -9.10 17.50 13.39
N PHE A 141 -10.30 18.07 13.54
CA PHE A 141 -10.87 18.46 14.82
C PHE A 141 -11.98 17.50 15.21
N PHE A 142 -11.86 16.91 16.39
CA PHE A 142 -12.80 15.93 16.91
C PHE A 142 -13.58 16.48 18.09
N ALA A 143 -14.85 16.10 18.19
CA ALA A 143 -15.66 16.32 19.37
C ALA A 143 -15.11 15.45 20.51
N ALA A 144 -14.66 16.09 21.59
CA ALA A 144 -14.22 15.44 22.81
C ALA A 144 -15.25 15.70 23.92
N SER A 145 -15.52 14.71 24.77
CA SER A 145 -16.36 14.92 25.95
C SER A 145 -15.53 15.54 27.07
N SER A 146 -15.86 16.75 27.50
CA SER A 146 -15.25 17.34 28.70
C SER A 146 -15.89 16.75 29.96
N TYR A 147 -15.49 15.53 30.35
CA TYR A 147 -15.74 15.06 31.72
C TYR A 147 -14.72 15.72 32.66
N ASP A 148 -14.91 17.02 32.93
CA ASP A 148 -14.40 17.65 34.15
C ASP A 148 -15.33 17.22 35.30
N GLU A 149 -15.26 15.96 35.71
CA GLU A 149 -15.77 15.55 37.01
C GLU A 149 -14.87 16.17 38.09
N LYS A 150 -15.22 17.39 38.52
CA LYS A 150 -14.92 17.78 39.89
C LYS A 150 -15.85 16.95 40.79
N PRO A 151 -15.32 16.08 41.67
CA PRO A 151 -16.15 15.47 42.70
C PRO A 151 -16.55 16.58 43.67
N SER A 152 -17.83 16.96 43.64
CA SER A 152 -18.49 17.73 44.70
C SER A 152 -18.88 16.82 45.85
#